data_AF-A0A1H9X5N4-F1
#
_entry.id   AF-A0A1H9X5N4-F1
#
_cell.length_a   1.000
_cell.length_b   1.000
_cell.length_c   1.000
_cell.angle_alpha   90.00
_cell.angle_beta   90.00
_cell.angle_gamma   90.00
#
_symmetry.space_group_name_H-M   'P 1'
#
loop_
_entity.id
_entity.type
_entity.pdbx_description
1 polymer ?
#
loop_
_entity_poly.entity_id
_entity_poly.type
_entity_poly.pdbx_seq_one_letter_code
_entity_poly.pdbx_strand_id
1 'polypeptide(L)'
;TVRLWDPVTGQPVGDPLTGHTGRVAAVAAVPLPDGRTLLATASHDATVRLWDPATQAQLKELDVGTPVYAIATWRQDMITVAMSDGVAVLSVGLV
;
A
#
# COMPACT_ATOMS: atom_id res chain seq x y z
N THR A 1 -11.80 -0.62 1.92
CA THR A 1 -11.33 0.78 2.01
C THR A 1 -10.19 0.87 2.99
N VAL A 2 -9.38 1.92 2.91
CA VAL A 2 -8.31 2.23 3.87
C VAL A 2 -8.59 3.61 4.47
N ARG A 3 -8.25 3.83 5.74
CA ARG A 3 -8.50 5.09 6.44
C ARG A 3 -7.23 5.54 7.13
N LEU A 4 -6.93 6.84 7.03
CA LEU A 4 -5.86 7.47 7.78
C LEU A 4 -6.46 8.06 9.05
N TRP A 5 -5.71 7.99 10.15
CA TRP A 5 -6.11 8.50 11.45
C TRP A 5 -4.97 9.32 12.03
N ASP A 6 -5.31 10.44 12.66
CA ASP A 6 -4.39 11.17 13.50
C ASP A 6 -4.33 10.47 14.87
N PRO A 7 -3.17 9.93 15.28
CA PRO A 7 -3.04 9.21 16.55
C PRO A 7 -3.18 10.10 17.78
N VAL A 8 -2.98 11.42 17.65
CA VAL A 8 -3.08 12.37 18.77
C VAL A 8 -4.55 12.67 19.07
N THR A 9 -5.33 12.97 18.03
CA THR A 9 -6.75 13.32 18.17
C THR A 9 -7.69 12.12 18.10
N GLY A 10 -7.22 10.99 17.57
CA GLY A 10 -8.04 9.81 17.32
C GLY A 10 -9.10 10.04 16.25
N GLN A 11 -8.93 11.05 15.38
CA GLN A 11 -9.89 11.39 14.32
C GLN A 11 -9.41 10.89 12.96
N PRO A 12 -10.32 10.54 12.04
CA PRO A 12 -9.96 10.23 10.67
C PRO A 12 -9.40 11.49 9.98
N VAL A 13 -8.34 11.29 9.21
CA VAL A 13 -7.74 12.32 8.36
C VAL A 13 -8.29 12.13 6.96
N GLY A 14 -9.05 13.12 6.47
CA GLY A 14 -9.64 13.11 5.12
C GLY A 14 -10.61 11.96 4.86
N ASP A 15 -10.85 11.69 3.57
CA ASP A 15 -11.79 10.67 3.13
C ASP A 15 -11.13 9.27 3.10
N PRO A 16 -11.93 8.18 3.21
CA PRO A 16 -11.39 6.83 3.03
C PRO A 16 -10.76 6.66 1.65
N LEU A 17 -9.57 6.07 1.61
CA LEU A 17 -8.93 5.66 0.36
C LEU A 17 -9.70 4.48 -0.23
N THR A 18 -10.24 4.70 -1.43
CA THR A 18 -11.11 3.76 -2.16
C THR A 18 -10.49 3.38 -3.50
N GLY A 19 -10.74 2.17 -3.97
CA GLY A 19 -10.24 1.68 -5.27
C GLY A 19 -10.13 0.17 -5.30
N HIS A 20 -9.69 -0.43 -4.18
CA HIS A 20 -9.75 -1.88 -4.02
C HIS A 20 -11.18 -2.40 -4.13
N THR A 21 -11.37 -3.38 -5.00
CA THR A 21 -12.65 -4.06 -5.27
C THR A 21 -12.80 -5.33 -4.42
N GLY A 22 -11.71 -5.75 -3.75
CA GLY A 22 -11.65 -6.87 -2.83
C GLY A 22 -11.36 -6.46 -1.39
N ARG A 23 -11.24 -7.46 -0.51
CA ARG A 23 -10.82 -7.24 0.88
C ARG A 23 -9.39 -6.73 0.90
N VAL A 24 -9.19 -5.54 1.46
CA VAL A 24 -7.86 -5.07 1.82
C VAL A 24 -7.33 -5.94 2.95
N ALA A 25 -6.25 -6.66 2.69
CA ALA A 25 -5.68 -7.65 3.60
C ALA A 25 -4.48 -7.11 4.39
N ALA A 26 -3.71 -6.20 3.79
CA ALA A 26 -2.49 -5.69 4.41
C ALA A 26 -2.19 -4.24 4.01
N VAL A 27 -1.40 -3.58 4.84
CA VAL A 27 -0.92 -2.21 4.66
C VAL A 27 0.53 -2.11 5.13
N ALA A 28 1.35 -1.31 4.44
CA ALA A 28 2.74 -1.06 4.82
C ALA A 28 3.15 0.38 4.50
N ALA A 29 3.98 0.98 5.35
CA ALA A 29 4.64 2.25 5.08
C ALA A 29 5.94 2.00 4.31
N VAL A 30 6.13 2.69 3.18
CA VAL A 30 7.26 2.52 2.26
C VAL A 30 8.12 3.79 2.25
N PRO A 31 9.25 3.81 2.98
CA PRO A 31 10.18 4.94 2.94
C PRO A 31 10.89 5.00 1.58
N LEU A 32 10.92 6.19 0.98
CA LEU A 32 11.61 6.47 -0.27
C LEU A 32 12.97 7.15 -0.02
N PRO A 33 13.88 7.12 -1.02
CA PRO A 33 15.16 7.84 -0.97
C PRO A 33 15.06 9.36 -0.81
N ASP A 34 13.97 9.96 -1.30
CA ASP A 34 13.72 11.40 -1.27
C ASP A 34 13.14 11.89 0.07
N GLY A 35 13.01 11.00 1.06
CA GLY A 35 12.44 11.31 2.38
C GLY A 35 10.92 11.25 2.44
N ARG A 36 10.21 11.03 1.31
CA ARG A 36 8.77 10.75 1.33
C ARG A 36 8.51 9.35 1.87
N THR A 37 7.31 9.15 2.41
CA THR A 37 6.80 7.83 2.77
C THR A 37 5.51 7.60 2.03
N LEU A 38 5.46 6.55 1.21
CA LEU A 38 4.24 6.12 0.57
C LEU A 38 3.50 5.11 1.45
N LEU A 39 2.21 4.99 1.24
CA LEU A 39 1.40 3.91 1.79
C LEU A 39 1.21 2.85 0.71
N ALA A 40 1.55 1.60 1.00
CA ALA A 40 1.20 0.46 0.17
C ALA A 40 0.04 -0.31 0.78
N THR A 41 -0.98 -0.63 -0.01
CA THR A 41 -2.14 -1.42 0.42
C THR A 41 -2.32 -2.61 -0.51
N ALA A 42 -2.56 -3.78 0.06
CA ALA A 42 -2.68 -5.02 -0.69
C ALA A 42 -4.04 -5.68 -0.45
N SER A 43 -4.57 -6.32 -1.49
CA SER A 43 -5.96 -6.79 -1.49
C SER A 43 -6.13 -8.15 -2.16
N HIS A 44 -7.23 -8.80 -1.82
CA HIS A 44 -7.68 -10.02 -2.50
C HIS A 44 -8.16 -9.76 -3.94
N ASP A 45 -8.28 -8.52 -4.38
CA ASP A 45 -8.51 -8.16 -5.80
C ASP A 45 -7.25 -8.29 -6.67
N ALA A 46 -6.21 -8.95 -6.17
CA ALA A 46 -4.92 -9.15 -6.83
C ALA A 46 -4.12 -7.88 -7.10
N THR A 47 -4.47 -6.75 -6.47
CA THR A 47 -3.73 -5.50 -6.62
C THR A 47 -2.98 -5.07 -5.37
N VAL A 48 -1.85 -4.41 -5.60
CA VAL A 48 -1.20 -3.51 -4.64
C VAL A 48 -1.41 -2.07 -5.13
N ARG A 49 -1.87 -1.19 -4.24
CA ARG A 49 -2.01 0.24 -4.54
C ARG A 49 -1.03 1.05 -3.71
N LEU A 50 -0.42 2.05 -4.33
CA LEU A 50 0.47 3.01 -3.69
C LEU A 50 -0.23 4.35 -3.59
N TRP A 51 -0.17 4.94 -2.40
CA TRP A 51 -0.83 6.20 -2.08
C TRP A 51 0.20 7.18 -1.51
N ASP A 52 0.00 8.45 -1.83
CA ASP A 52 0.61 9.55 -1.08
C ASP A 52 -0.29 9.85 0.13
N PRO A 53 0.15 9.61 1.37
CA PRO A 53 -0.68 9.88 2.55
C PRO A 53 -0.90 11.38 2.80
N ALA A 54 -0.04 12.27 2.29
CA ALA A 54 -0.16 13.71 2.48
C ALA A 54 -1.25 14.31 1.59
N THR A 55 -1.34 13.84 0.35
CA THR A 55 -2.35 14.29 -0.62
C THR A 55 -3.56 13.37 -0.73
N GLN A 56 -3.47 12.16 -0.13
CA GLN A 56 -4.43 11.07 -0.25
C GLN A 56 -4.65 10.59 -1.70
N ALA A 57 -3.77 10.96 -2.62
CA ALA A 57 -3.83 10.55 -4.01
C ALA A 57 -3.35 9.11 -4.18
N GLN A 58 -4.06 8.33 -5.01
CA GLN A 58 -3.51 7.09 -5.53
C GLN A 58 -2.46 7.41 -6.58
N LEU A 59 -1.21 6.99 -6.34
CA LEU A 59 -0.11 7.23 -7.28
C LEU A 59 0.04 6.07 -8.27
N LYS A 60 -0.21 4.84 -7.81
CA LYS A 60 0.00 3.63 -8.63
C LYS A 60 -0.91 2.50 -8.23
N GLU A 61 -1.27 1.70 -9.22
CA GLU A 61 -1.86 0.37 -9.06
C GLU A 61 -0.92 -0.65 -9.73
N LEU A 62 -0.68 -1.76 -9.04
CA LEU A 62 0.13 -2.87 -9.49
C LEU A 62 -0.74 -4.12 -9.43
N ASP A 63 -1.13 -4.64 -10.59
CA ASP A 63 -1.78 -5.94 -10.69
C ASP A 63 -0.72 -7.03 -10.60
N VAL A 64 -0.83 -7.90 -9.60
CA VAL A 64 0.07 -9.04 -9.40
C VAL A 64 -0.58 -10.37 -9.81
N GLY A 65 -1.81 -10.35 -10.33
CA GLY A 65 -2.51 -11.50 -10.93
C GLY A 65 -3.08 -12.55 -9.97
N THR A 66 -2.83 -12.41 -8.67
CA THR A 66 -3.25 -13.36 -7.63
C THR A 66 -3.53 -12.63 -6.30
N PRO A 67 -4.48 -13.09 -5.48
CA PRO A 67 -4.78 -12.48 -4.19
C PRO A 67 -3.55 -12.30 -3.30
N VAL A 68 -3.41 -11.11 -2.72
CA VAL A 68 -2.32 -10.77 -1.81
C VAL A 68 -2.82 -10.80 -0.36
N TYR A 69 -2.08 -11.48 0.51
CA TYR A 69 -2.45 -11.67 1.93
C TYR A 69 -1.59 -10.89 2.91
N ALA A 70 -0.35 -10.59 2.55
CA ALA A 70 0.56 -9.83 3.38
C ALA A 70 1.48 -8.95 2.53
N ILE A 71 1.86 -7.80 3.09
CA ILE A 71 2.89 -6.93 2.55
C ILE A 71 3.89 -6.60 3.66
N ALA A 72 5.17 -6.61 3.33
CA ALA A 72 6.24 -6.16 4.21
C ALA A 72 7.17 -5.24 3.43
N THR A 73 7.74 -4.25 4.10
CA THR A 73 8.80 -3.44 3.51
C THR A 73 10.16 -4.02 3.86
N TRP A 74 11.08 -3.95 2.90
CA TRP A 74 12.44 -4.46 3.07
C TRP A 74 13.37 -3.53 2.32
N ARG A 75 14.47 -3.08 2.95
CA ARG A 75 15.35 -2.04 2.39
C ARG A 75 14.57 -0.75 2.03
N GLN A 76 15.28 0.24 1.51
CA GLN A 76 14.67 1.48 1.01
C GLN A 76 13.95 1.17 -0.30
N ASP A 77 12.73 1.69 -0.49
CA ASP A 77 11.87 1.53 -1.68
C ASP A 77 11.34 0.14 -2.08
N MET A 78 11.69 -0.96 -1.41
CA MET A 78 11.17 -2.28 -1.79
C MET A 78 10.02 -2.76 -0.91
N ILE A 79 9.08 -3.45 -1.54
CA ILE A 79 8.01 -4.19 -0.88
C ILE A 79 8.09 -5.67 -1.25
N THR A 80 7.79 -6.53 -0.27
CA THR A 80 7.61 -7.97 -0.44
C THR A 80 6.13 -8.28 -0.27
N VAL A 81 5.56 -9.04 -1.20
CA VAL A 81 4.14 -9.42 -1.19
C VAL A 81 3.98 -10.93 -1.13
N ALA A 82 3.18 -11.41 -0.18
CA ALA A 82 2.84 -12.82 -0.05
C ALA A 82 1.51 -13.09 -0.74
N MET A 83 1.54 -14.02 -1.69
CA MET A 83 0.46 -14.32 -2.64
C MET A 83 0.04 -15.79 -2.50
N SER A 84 -1.06 -16.17 -3.15
CA SER A 84 -1.58 -17.55 -3.09
C SER A 84 -0.61 -18.60 -3.64
N ASP A 85 0.26 -18.20 -4.57
CA ASP A 85 1.16 -19.06 -5.34
C ASP A 85 2.64 -18.78 -5.09
N GLY A 86 2.98 -17.85 -4.19
CA GLY A 86 4.37 -17.54 -3.87
C GLY A 86 4.59 -16.17 -3.25
N VAL A 87 5.81 -15.65 -3.45
CA VAL A 87 6.24 -14.35 -2.93
C VAL A 87 6.91 -13.58 -4.07
N ALA A 88 6.57 -12.29 -4.19
CA ALA A 88 7.24 -11.37 -5.11
C ALA A 88 7.87 -10.21 -4.33
N VAL A 89 8.94 -9.66 -4.89
CA VAL A 89 9.62 -8.47 -4.37
C VAL A 89 9.59 -7.40 -5.45
N LEU A 90 9.05 -6.23 -5.12
CA LEU A 90 8.77 -5.14 -6.05
C LEU A 90 9.52 -3.89 -5.59
N SER A 91 10.17 -3.20 -6.52
CA SER A 91 10.71 -1.86 -6.26
C SER A 91 9.63 -0.82 -6.53
N VAL A 92 9.53 0.15 -5.62
CA VAL A 92 8.62 1.29 -5.68
C VAL A 92 9.34 2.55 -6.20
N GLY A 93 10.64 2.49 -6.50
CA GLY A 93 11.53 3.62 -6.78
C GLY A 93 11.31 4.41 -8.09
N LEU A 94 10.11 4.39 -8.68
CA LEU A 94 9.76 5.15 -9.89
C LEU A 94 8.46 5.96 -9.75
N VAL A 95 7.94 6.11 -8.52
CA VAL A 95 6.70 6.85 -8.22
C VAL A 95 6.99 8.25 -7.69
#